data_AF-A0A2N6AWV2-F1
#
_entry.id   AF-A0A2N6AWV2-F1
#
_cell.length_a   1.000
_cell.length_b   1.000
_cell.length_c   1.000
_cell.angle_alpha   90.00
_cell.angle_beta   90.00
_cell.angle_gamma   90.00
#
_symmetry.space_group_name_H-M   'P 1'
#
loop_
_entity.id
_entity.type
_entity.pdbx_description
1 polymer ?
#
loop_
_entity_poly.entity_id
_entity_poly.type
_entity_poly.pdbx_seq_one_letter_code
_entity_poly.pdbx_strand_id
1 'polypeptide(L)'
;MRYLIRNRVARLALGALVVLAMTDIPVRAKTEAPIHLQSHRVVYDLKYVKNRPGSTVVDVQGRIVYELIGSSCEGYTINMRILTDLGLKDGTGSVTDTVMRNWEEYDGSRFVFETVSRNNDKLTENARGVAIRQADGKRIVNLSLPKPKTGHMLPANTVFPSEHLKMLIKAGRQGKARLDKKLFDGADDGLTPYDTNAFIGKTRPAEAKPGETLKGDRDQLKKLSSWPVTLSYYKKDMPGEGVPEYEVVFRLYENGISDELIFDYGDFVMSGTLKTFELLKETPCK
;
A
#
# COMPACT_ATOMS: atom_id res chain seq x y z
N MET A 1 -34.98 64.18 -23.43
CA MET A 1 -33.80 64.41 -24.32
C MET A 1 -33.68 63.20 -25.23
N ARG A 2 -34.24 63.27 -26.44
CA ARG A 2 -33.53 63.58 -27.72
C ARG A 2 -32.41 62.56 -27.99
N TYR A 3 -32.67 61.60 -28.90
CA TYR A 3 -32.08 61.47 -30.26
C TYR A 3 -30.67 60.81 -30.24
N LEU A 4 -30.18 59.89 -31.09
CA LEU A 4 -30.42 59.33 -32.45
C LEU A 4 -29.67 57.97 -32.49
N ILE A 5 -30.18 56.86 -33.04
CA ILE A 5 -30.17 56.44 -34.47
C ILE A 5 -28.78 56.49 -35.15
N ARG A 6 -28.22 55.33 -35.56
CA ARG A 6 -27.99 54.85 -36.97
C ARG A 6 -26.96 53.69 -37.02
N ASN A 7 -27.38 52.50 -37.49
CA ASN A 7 -27.16 51.88 -38.83
C ASN A 7 -25.80 51.20 -39.04
N ARG A 8 -25.82 49.86 -39.18
CA ARG A 8 -25.75 49.05 -40.43
C ARG A 8 -24.39 49.11 -41.12
N VAL A 9 -23.76 47.95 -41.34
CA VAL A 9 -23.47 47.37 -42.67
C VAL A 9 -23.21 45.87 -42.51
N ALA A 10 -23.88 45.08 -43.34
CA ALA A 10 -23.63 43.67 -43.56
C ALA A 10 -22.36 43.47 -44.40
N ARG A 11 -21.59 42.42 -44.12
CA ARG A 11 -20.69 41.80 -45.11
C ARG A 11 -20.95 40.30 -45.16
N LEU A 12 -21.56 39.88 -46.25
CA LEU A 12 -21.42 38.53 -46.81
C LEU A 12 -19.95 38.33 -47.18
N ALA A 13 -19.36 37.23 -46.74
CA ALA A 13 -18.16 36.66 -47.34
C ALA A 13 -18.39 35.16 -47.58
N LEU A 14 -18.28 34.81 -48.84
CA LEU A 14 -18.41 33.50 -49.45
C LEU A 14 -17.12 32.70 -49.19
N GLY A 15 -17.22 31.39 -48.93
CA GLY A 15 -16.18 30.42 -49.32
C GLY A 15 -15.36 29.77 -48.21
N ALA A 16 -15.64 28.48 -47.98
CA ALA A 16 -14.71 27.34 -47.93
C ALA A 16 -15.22 26.30 -46.91
N LEU A 17 -16.05 25.36 -47.37
CA LEU A 17 -16.33 24.13 -46.63
C LEU A 17 -15.05 23.28 -46.67
N VAL A 18 -14.24 23.37 -45.61
CA VAL A 18 -13.19 22.38 -45.35
C VAL A 18 -13.90 21.18 -44.72
N VAL A 19 -14.16 20.16 -45.55
CA VAL A 19 -14.50 18.83 -45.04
C VAL A 19 -13.23 18.28 -44.41
N LEU A 20 -13.06 18.50 -43.10
CA LEU A 20 -12.09 17.75 -42.31
C LEU A 20 -12.56 16.30 -42.31
N ALA A 21 -11.95 15.48 -43.15
CA ALA A 21 -12.01 14.04 -43.02
C ALA A 21 -11.51 13.70 -41.62
N MET A 22 -12.44 13.40 -40.71
CA MET A 22 -12.14 12.77 -39.44
C MET A 22 -11.61 11.38 -39.77
N THR A 23 -10.30 11.28 -39.93
CA THR A 23 -9.63 10.00 -39.87
C THR A 23 -9.80 9.53 -38.43
N ASP A 24 -10.71 8.59 -38.22
CA ASP A 24 -10.78 7.77 -37.01
C ASP A 24 -9.44 7.05 -36.88
N ILE A 25 -8.47 7.71 -36.24
CA ILE A 25 -7.24 7.05 -35.80
C ILE A 25 -7.70 6.12 -34.70
N PRO A 26 -7.67 4.79 -34.89
CA PRO A 26 -8.01 3.88 -33.83
C PRO A 26 -6.99 4.11 -32.71
N VAL A 27 -7.45 4.72 -31.61
CA VAL A 27 -6.69 4.76 -30.37
C VAL A 27 -6.56 3.31 -29.94
N ARG A 28 -5.46 2.67 -30.34
CA ARG A 28 -5.08 1.36 -29.86
C ARG A 28 -4.89 1.52 -28.36
N ALA A 29 -5.91 1.13 -27.58
CA ALA A 29 -5.77 1.00 -26.14
C ALA A 29 -4.53 0.11 -25.92
N LYS A 30 -3.45 0.69 -25.38
CA LYS A 30 -2.31 -0.11 -24.94
C LYS A 30 -2.85 -1.01 -23.85
N THR A 31 -2.95 -2.31 -24.14
CA THR A 31 -3.24 -3.30 -23.11
C THR A 31 -2.14 -3.18 -22.07
N GLU A 32 -2.49 -2.62 -20.92
CA GLU A 32 -1.54 -2.42 -19.82
C GLU A 32 -1.06 -3.80 -19.35
N ALA A 33 0.25 -4.00 -19.32
CA ALA A 33 0.82 -5.28 -18.90
C ALA A 33 0.35 -5.60 -17.48
N PRO A 34 -0.01 -6.87 -17.19
CA PRO A 34 -0.44 -7.25 -15.86
C PRO A 34 0.62 -6.89 -14.82
N ILE A 35 0.18 -6.55 -13.61
CA ILE A 35 1.09 -6.30 -12.49
C ILE A 35 1.51 -7.67 -11.97
N HIS A 36 2.79 -7.97 -12.14
CA HIS A 36 3.40 -9.19 -11.62
C HIS A 36 4.11 -8.86 -10.31
N LEU A 37 3.62 -9.43 -9.21
CA LEU A 37 4.30 -9.38 -7.92
C LEU A 37 5.28 -10.55 -7.85
N GLN A 38 6.57 -10.22 -7.79
CA GLN A 38 7.64 -11.21 -7.74
C GLN A 38 7.62 -11.92 -6.39
N SER A 39 7.65 -13.25 -6.38
CA SER A 39 7.81 -13.97 -5.10
C SER A 39 9.18 -13.69 -4.49
N HIS A 40 9.21 -13.26 -3.23
CA HIS A 40 10.45 -12.84 -2.56
C HIS A 40 10.36 -12.93 -1.04
N ARG A 41 11.53 -12.97 -0.39
CA ARG A 41 11.73 -12.75 1.04
C ARG A 41 12.63 -11.55 1.24
N VAL A 42 12.26 -10.68 2.16
CA VAL A 42 13.07 -9.53 2.58
C VAL A 42 13.17 -9.44 4.09
N VAL A 43 14.32 -8.95 4.55
CA VAL A 43 14.58 -8.68 5.98
C VAL A 43 14.99 -7.23 6.14
N TYR A 44 14.31 -6.51 7.03
CA TYR A 44 14.62 -5.13 7.38
C TYR A 44 15.10 -5.06 8.81
N ASP A 45 16.20 -4.35 9.06
CA ASP A 45 16.58 -3.92 10.40
C ASP A 45 15.92 -2.57 10.69
N LEU A 46 15.23 -2.48 11.82
CA LEU A 46 14.55 -1.28 12.26
C LEU A 46 15.43 -0.53 13.26
N LYS A 47 15.49 0.79 13.09
CA LYS A 47 16.25 1.69 13.98
C LYS A 47 15.47 2.95 14.27
N TYR A 48 15.54 3.38 15.52
CA TYR A 48 15.09 4.68 15.97
C TYR A 48 15.75 5.82 15.19
N VAL A 49 14.95 6.83 14.85
CA VAL A 49 15.42 8.04 14.16
C VAL A 49 15.31 9.25 15.08
N LYS A 50 14.10 9.49 15.60
CA LYS A 50 13.79 10.64 16.47
C LYS A 50 12.45 10.42 17.18
N ASN A 51 12.22 11.19 18.23
CA ASN A 51 10.91 11.37 18.85
C ASN A 51 10.38 12.79 18.57
N ARG A 52 9.10 13.01 18.86
CA ARG A 52 8.50 14.35 18.84
C ARG A 52 8.48 14.97 20.25
N PRO A 53 8.43 16.31 20.38
CA PRO A 53 8.30 16.96 21.69
C PRO A 53 7.11 16.39 22.48
N GLY A 54 7.34 16.05 23.75
CA GLY A 54 6.32 15.45 24.62
C GLY A 54 6.32 13.92 24.64
N SER A 55 6.91 13.24 23.65
CA SER A 55 7.02 11.78 23.64
C SER A 55 7.90 11.24 24.77
N THR A 56 7.50 10.10 25.33
CA THR A 56 8.26 9.34 26.34
C THR A 56 9.21 8.30 25.73
N VAL A 57 9.10 8.05 24.42
CA VAL A 57 9.95 7.10 23.70
C VAL A 57 11.35 7.67 23.56
N VAL A 58 12.37 6.87 23.90
CA VAL A 58 13.79 7.27 23.81
C VAL A 58 14.59 6.41 22.86
N ASP A 59 14.17 5.17 22.65
CA ASP A 59 14.82 4.25 21.73
C ASP A 59 13.81 3.23 21.20
N VAL A 60 14.07 2.76 19.97
CA VAL A 60 13.35 1.66 19.34
C VAL A 60 14.29 0.92 18.40
N GLN A 61 14.36 -0.39 18.55
CA GLN A 61 15.06 -1.27 17.63
C GLN A 61 14.16 -2.43 17.23
N GLY A 62 14.46 -3.09 16.12
CA GLY A 62 13.63 -4.20 15.69
C GLY A 62 14.03 -4.82 14.38
N ARG A 63 13.18 -5.72 13.90
CA ARG A 63 13.37 -6.42 12.64
C ARG A 63 12.02 -6.81 12.03
N ILE A 64 11.94 -6.67 10.71
CA ILE A 64 10.82 -7.20 9.91
C ILE A 64 11.35 -8.32 9.03
N VAL A 65 10.65 -9.44 9.01
CA VAL A 65 10.80 -10.48 7.98
C VAL A 65 9.50 -10.54 7.21
N TYR A 66 9.55 -10.36 5.90
CA TYR A 66 8.40 -10.34 5.02
C TYR A 66 8.63 -11.30 3.84
N GLU A 67 7.63 -12.12 3.55
CA GLU A 67 7.59 -13.00 2.40
C GLU A 67 6.33 -12.72 1.60
N LEU A 68 6.47 -12.57 0.29
CA LEU A 68 5.39 -12.64 -0.66
C LEU A 68 5.63 -13.85 -1.54
N ILE A 69 4.65 -14.76 -1.59
CA ILE A 69 4.76 -16.02 -2.33
C ILE A 69 3.49 -16.20 -3.15
N GLY A 70 3.62 -16.51 -4.43
CA GLY A 70 2.49 -16.88 -5.27
C GLY A 70 2.55 -16.27 -6.66
N SER A 71 1.41 -16.33 -7.36
CA SER A 71 1.30 -15.94 -8.76
C SER A 71 -0.13 -15.52 -9.09
N SER A 72 -0.36 -15.11 -10.34
CA SER A 72 -1.72 -14.82 -10.81
C SER A 72 -2.65 -16.02 -10.85
N CYS A 73 -2.12 -17.25 -10.71
CA CYS A 73 -2.89 -18.48 -10.80
C CYS A 73 -3.16 -19.13 -9.44
N GLU A 74 -2.31 -18.86 -8.44
CA GLU A 74 -2.42 -19.45 -7.10
C GLU A 74 -2.92 -18.44 -6.05
N GLY A 75 -3.03 -17.16 -6.43
CA GLY A 75 -3.14 -16.07 -5.47
C GLY A 75 -1.80 -15.75 -4.81
N TYR A 76 -1.84 -14.93 -3.78
CA TYR A 76 -0.66 -14.44 -3.05
C TYR A 76 -0.77 -14.77 -1.57
N THR A 77 0.26 -15.42 -1.04
CA THR A 77 0.48 -15.59 0.39
C THR A 77 1.44 -14.51 0.88
N ILE A 78 1.09 -13.83 1.97
CA ILE A 78 2.02 -12.96 2.69
C ILE A 78 2.25 -13.52 4.09
N ASN A 79 3.51 -13.80 4.41
CA ASN A 79 3.96 -14.08 5.77
C ASN A 79 4.78 -12.89 6.26
N MET A 80 4.44 -12.35 7.41
CA MET A 80 5.16 -11.23 7.99
C MET A 80 5.38 -11.45 9.48
N ARG A 81 6.58 -11.15 9.96
CA ARG A 81 6.89 -11.04 11.39
C ARG A 81 7.59 -9.73 11.67
N ILE A 82 7.08 -9.00 12.64
CA ILE A 82 7.61 -7.72 13.10
C ILE A 82 7.97 -7.88 14.57
N LEU A 83 9.24 -7.73 14.89
CA LEU A 83 9.73 -7.69 16.27
C LEU A 83 10.24 -6.28 16.54
N THR A 84 9.74 -5.64 17.59
CA THR A 84 10.17 -4.31 18.03
C THR A 84 10.44 -4.33 19.53
N ASP A 85 11.46 -3.60 19.94
CA ASP A 85 11.87 -3.40 21.32
C ASP A 85 11.95 -1.90 21.55
N LEU A 86 11.03 -1.40 22.38
CA LEU A 86 10.80 0.03 22.62
C LEU A 86 11.22 0.38 24.04
N GLY A 87 12.06 1.40 24.17
CA GLY A 87 12.51 1.97 25.45
C GLY A 87 11.86 3.32 25.76
N LEU A 88 11.52 3.53 27.03
CA LEU A 88 10.91 4.75 27.56
C LEU A 88 11.86 5.52 28.50
N LYS A 89 11.58 6.82 28.71
CA LYS A 89 12.38 7.74 29.55
C LYS A 89 12.53 7.30 31.00
N ASP A 90 11.54 6.60 31.54
CA ASP A 90 11.53 6.11 32.93
C ASP A 90 12.31 4.80 33.12
N GLY A 91 12.98 4.31 32.05
CA GLY A 91 13.73 3.06 32.05
C GLY A 91 12.85 1.82 31.82
N THR A 92 11.53 1.99 31.66
CA THR A 92 10.65 0.91 31.26
C THR A 92 10.67 0.72 29.74
N GLY A 93 10.02 -0.33 29.26
CA GLY A 93 9.95 -0.64 27.84
C GLY A 93 9.00 -1.78 27.52
N SER A 94 8.91 -2.10 26.24
CA SER A 94 8.11 -3.22 25.78
C SER A 94 8.69 -3.85 24.52
N VAL A 95 8.67 -5.18 24.48
CA VAL A 95 8.92 -5.95 23.27
C VAL A 95 7.59 -6.35 22.65
N THR A 96 7.37 -5.97 21.39
CA THR A 96 6.19 -6.38 20.61
C THR A 96 6.60 -7.33 19.50
N ASP A 97 6.00 -8.53 19.47
CA ASP A 97 6.17 -9.55 18.42
C ASP A 97 4.83 -9.79 17.72
N THR A 98 4.72 -9.33 16.49
CA THR A 98 3.53 -9.47 15.65
C THR A 98 3.83 -10.40 14.49
N VAL A 99 3.03 -11.46 14.36
CA VAL A 99 3.07 -12.41 13.24
C VAL A 99 1.76 -12.31 12.48
N MET A 100 1.86 -12.07 11.17
CA MET A 100 0.74 -12.03 10.25
C MET A 100 0.93 -13.09 9.16
N ARG A 101 -0.15 -13.78 8.84
CA ARG A 101 -0.22 -14.74 7.74
C ARG A 101 -1.51 -14.51 7.00
N ASN A 102 -1.41 -14.29 5.71
CA ASN A 102 -2.60 -14.16 4.88
C ASN A 102 -2.41 -14.80 3.52
N TRP A 103 -3.54 -15.15 2.91
CA TRP A 103 -3.63 -15.58 1.53
C TRP A 103 -4.75 -14.80 0.84
N GLU A 104 -4.46 -14.27 -0.33
CA GLU A 104 -5.38 -13.46 -1.13
C GLU A 104 -5.49 -14.03 -2.54
N GLU A 105 -6.73 -14.23 -3.00
CA GLU A 105 -6.99 -14.61 -4.39
C GLU A 105 -6.48 -13.53 -5.34
N TYR A 106 -5.97 -13.90 -6.52
CA TYR A 106 -5.38 -12.92 -7.46
C TYR A 106 -6.36 -11.80 -7.82
N ASP A 107 -7.65 -12.09 -7.94
CA ASP A 107 -8.66 -11.10 -8.32
C ASP A 107 -9.22 -10.30 -7.12
N GLY A 108 -8.72 -10.53 -5.91
CA GLY A 108 -9.20 -9.91 -4.67
C GLY A 108 -10.58 -10.40 -4.20
N SER A 109 -11.06 -11.54 -4.70
CA SER A 109 -12.38 -12.08 -4.32
C SER A 109 -12.40 -12.73 -2.94
N ARG A 110 -11.25 -13.21 -2.44
CA ARG A 110 -11.13 -13.89 -1.17
C ARG A 110 -9.83 -13.53 -0.47
N PHE A 111 -9.92 -13.33 0.84
CA PHE A 111 -8.79 -13.02 1.70
C PHE A 111 -8.91 -13.81 2.99
N VAL A 112 -7.96 -14.69 3.26
CA VAL A 112 -7.84 -15.47 4.50
C VAL A 112 -6.74 -14.83 5.32
N PHE A 113 -6.99 -14.56 6.59
CA PHE A 113 -6.03 -13.84 7.44
C PHE A 113 -5.93 -14.46 8.83
N GLU A 114 -4.74 -14.32 9.39
CA GLU A 114 -4.40 -14.60 10.77
C GLU A 114 -3.37 -13.57 11.25
N THR A 115 -3.65 -12.92 12.37
CA THR A 115 -2.77 -11.95 13.03
C THR A 115 -2.66 -12.32 14.50
N VAL A 116 -1.43 -12.42 14.98
CA VAL A 116 -1.11 -12.73 16.37
C VAL A 116 -0.08 -11.73 16.85
N SER A 117 -0.43 -10.92 17.85
CA SER A 117 0.50 -9.96 18.47
C SER A 117 0.71 -10.29 19.95
N ARG A 118 1.95 -10.12 20.42
CA ARG A 118 2.33 -10.21 21.83
C ARG A 118 3.09 -8.98 22.24
N ASN A 119 2.74 -8.43 23.40
CA ASN A 119 3.53 -7.43 24.10
C ASN A 119 4.10 -8.04 25.37
N ASN A 120 5.43 -8.06 25.51
CA ASN A 120 6.13 -8.71 26.62
C ASN A 120 5.63 -10.15 26.86
N ASP A 121 5.58 -10.94 25.79
CA ASP A 121 5.05 -12.31 25.70
C ASP A 121 3.55 -12.50 26.03
N LYS A 122 2.84 -11.42 26.39
CA LYS A 122 1.39 -11.46 26.65
C LYS A 122 0.62 -11.23 25.36
N LEU A 123 -0.36 -12.08 25.08
CA LEU A 123 -1.25 -11.96 23.92
C LEU A 123 -2.02 -10.64 23.97
N THR A 124 -1.84 -9.79 22.96
CA THR A 124 -2.56 -8.52 22.78
C THR A 124 -3.58 -8.59 21.65
N GLU A 125 -3.24 -9.29 20.57
CA GLU A 125 -4.12 -9.49 19.41
C GLU A 125 -4.11 -10.95 18.95
N ASN A 126 -5.27 -11.43 18.52
CA ASN A 126 -5.46 -12.76 17.96
C ASN A 126 -6.67 -12.75 17.02
N ALA A 127 -6.47 -12.29 15.81
CA ALA A 127 -7.50 -12.21 14.80
C ALA A 127 -7.33 -13.34 13.79
N ARG A 128 -8.41 -14.04 13.45
CA ARG A 128 -8.39 -15.05 12.36
C ARG A 128 -9.73 -15.04 11.66
N GLY A 129 -9.74 -15.00 10.33
CA GLY A 129 -10.98 -15.02 9.57
C GLY A 129 -10.81 -15.13 8.07
N VAL A 130 -11.95 -15.00 7.38
CA VAL A 130 -12.03 -14.97 5.92
C VAL A 130 -12.91 -13.82 5.49
N ALA A 131 -12.41 -12.97 4.60
CA ALA A 131 -13.17 -11.94 3.92
C ALA A 131 -13.47 -12.38 2.47
N ILE A 132 -14.72 -12.22 2.03
CA ILE A 132 -15.19 -12.65 0.71
C ILE A 132 -15.90 -11.49 0.01
N ARG A 133 -15.50 -11.21 -1.23
CA ARG A 133 -16.21 -10.30 -2.13
C ARG A 133 -17.48 -10.96 -2.65
N GLN A 134 -18.60 -10.29 -2.42
CA GLN A 134 -19.92 -10.70 -2.89
C GLN A 134 -20.13 -10.23 -4.34
N ALA A 135 -21.17 -10.75 -4.98
CA ALA A 135 -21.53 -10.39 -6.36
C ALA A 135 -21.86 -8.89 -6.52
N ASP A 136 -22.35 -8.22 -5.46
CA ASP A 136 -22.62 -6.78 -5.43
C ASP A 136 -21.36 -5.93 -5.17
N GLY A 137 -20.18 -6.55 -5.11
CA GLY A 137 -18.89 -5.90 -4.87
C GLY A 137 -18.58 -5.59 -3.40
N LYS A 138 -19.53 -5.81 -2.48
CA LYS A 138 -19.28 -5.66 -1.04
C LYS A 138 -18.40 -6.79 -0.53
N ARG A 139 -17.69 -6.55 0.58
CA ARG A 139 -16.86 -7.57 1.22
C ARG A 139 -17.46 -7.94 2.57
N ILE A 140 -17.59 -9.23 2.82
CA ILE A 140 -18.12 -9.78 4.08
C ILE A 140 -17.00 -10.54 4.78
N VAL A 141 -16.78 -10.24 6.06
CA VAL A 141 -15.85 -10.93 6.95
C VAL A 141 -16.61 -11.94 7.81
N ASN A 142 -16.08 -13.16 7.83
CA ASN A 142 -16.40 -14.19 8.80
C ASN A 142 -15.17 -14.43 9.69
N LEU A 143 -15.23 -13.89 10.89
CA LEU A 143 -14.20 -13.96 11.90
C LEU A 143 -14.39 -15.21 12.77
N SER A 144 -13.30 -15.93 13.06
CA SER A 144 -13.26 -17.08 13.96
C SER A 144 -12.60 -16.75 15.31
N LEU A 145 -11.61 -15.85 15.33
CA LEU A 145 -10.92 -15.37 16.53
C LEU A 145 -10.84 -13.83 16.52
N PRO A 146 -10.87 -13.16 17.69
CA PRO A 146 -10.87 -13.76 19.03
C PRO A 146 -12.25 -14.23 19.48
N LYS A 147 -13.33 -13.66 18.93
CA LYS A 147 -14.72 -14.10 19.12
C LYS A 147 -15.36 -14.28 17.75
N PRO A 148 -16.03 -15.41 17.48
CA PRO A 148 -16.69 -15.62 16.21
C PRO A 148 -17.68 -14.50 15.87
N LYS A 149 -17.59 -13.98 14.65
CA LYS A 149 -18.53 -12.98 14.11
C LYS A 149 -18.68 -13.22 12.62
N THR A 150 -19.90 -13.49 12.18
CA THR A 150 -20.21 -13.77 10.78
C THR A 150 -20.97 -12.62 10.15
N GLY A 151 -20.88 -12.50 8.83
CA GLY A 151 -21.67 -11.50 8.09
C GLY A 151 -21.23 -10.05 8.34
N HIS A 152 -20.03 -9.80 8.88
CA HIS A 152 -19.59 -8.43 9.10
C HIS A 152 -19.26 -7.77 7.76
N MET A 153 -20.06 -6.76 7.39
CA MET A 153 -19.90 -6.07 6.12
C MET A 153 -18.83 -4.99 6.24
N LEU A 154 -17.80 -5.10 5.41
CA LEU A 154 -16.81 -4.04 5.25
C LEU A 154 -17.40 -2.89 4.43
N PRO A 155 -16.92 -1.66 4.64
CA PRO A 155 -17.31 -0.53 3.82
C PRO A 155 -17.04 -0.75 2.33
N ALA A 156 -17.73 0.02 1.49
CA ALA A 156 -17.44 0.05 0.06
C ALA A 156 -16.00 0.54 -0.22
N ASN A 157 -15.44 0.17 -1.37
CA ASN A 157 -14.07 0.51 -1.78
C ASN A 157 -12.94 -0.01 -0.87
N THR A 158 -13.25 -0.90 0.08
CA THR A 158 -12.22 -1.69 0.75
C THR A 158 -11.42 -2.48 -0.28
N VAL A 159 -10.16 -2.79 -0.02
CA VAL A 159 -9.28 -3.67 -0.80
C VAL A 159 -8.44 -4.48 0.17
N PHE A 160 -7.89 -5.60 -0.33
CA PHE A 160 -6.98 -6.44 0.44
C PHE A 160 -5.50 -6.08 0.14
N PRO A 161 -4.52 -6.55 0.94
CA PRO A 161 -3.15 -6.08 0.87
C PRO A 161 -2.46 -6.22 -0.50
N SER A 162 -2.61 -7.38 -1.16
CA SER A 162 -1.99 -7.63 -2.47
C SER A 162 -2.71 -6.88 -3.59
N GLU A 163 -4.04 -6.79 -3.54
CA GLU A 163 -4.85 -5.92 -4.40
C GLU A 163 -4.39 -4.45 -4.28
N HIS A 164 -4.22 -3.96 -3.05
CA HIS A 164 -3.75 -2.60 -2.77
C HIS A 164 -2.35 -2.35 -3.32
N LEU A 165 -1.41 -3.27 -3.09
CA LEU A 165 -0.05 -3.19 -3.62
C LEU A 165 -0.05 -3.10 -5.16
N LYS A 166 -0.85 -3.94 -5.84
CA LYS A 166 -0.99 -3.87 -7.30
C LYS A 166 -1.59 -2.54 -7.76
N MET A 167 -2.54 -1.99 -7.01
CA MET A 167 -3.13 -0.69 -7.32
C MET A 167 -2.11 0.46 -7.18
N LEU A 168 -1.22 0.42 -6.17
CA LEU A 168 -0.13 1.39 -6.01
C LEU A 168 0.83 1.34 -7.21
N ILE A 169 1.29 0.15 -7.60
CA ILE A 169 2.18 -0.02 -8.76
C ILE A 169 1.49 0.47 -10.04
N LYS A 170 0.22 0.11 -10.24
CA LYS A 170 -0.58 0.57 -11.38
C LYS A 170 -0.71 2.09 -11.41
N ALA A 171 -0.99 2.72 -10.27
CA ALA A 171 -1.06 4.17 -10.17
C ALA A 171 0.29 4.84 -10.50
N GLY A 172 1.40 4.27 -10.01
CA GLY A 172 2.76 4.70 -10.37
C GLY A 172 3.05 4.61 -11.87
N ARG A 173 2.73 3.47 -12.52
CA ARG A 173 2.87 3.28 -13.98
C ARG A 173 2.07 4.30 -14.79
N GLN A 174 0.89 4.67 -14.29
CA GLN A 174 0.00 5.64 -14.91
C GLN A 174 0.35 7.10 -14.59
N GLY A 175 1.38 7.35 -13.76
CA GLY A 175 1.76 8.69 -13.32
C GLY A 175 0.72 9.37 -12.41
N LYS A 176 -0.18 8.59 -11.78
CA LYS A 176 -1.14 9.10 -10.81
C LYS A 176 -0.42 9.43 -9.51
N ALA A 177 -0.61 10.64 -9.01
CA ALA A 177 0.06 11.12 -7.80
C ALA A 177 -0.66 10.71 -6.50
N ARG A 178 -1.89 10.20 -6.58
CA ARG A 178 -2.71 9.89 -5.40
C ARG A 178 -3.54 8.63 -5.61
N LEU A 179 -3.67 7.84 -4.53
CA LEU A 179 -4.59 6.70 -4.46
C LEU A 179 -5.22 6.65 -3.06
N ASP A 180 -6.55 6.70 -3.01
CA ASP A 180 -7.32 6.63 -1.77
C ASP A 180 -8.10 5.32 -1.75
N LYS A 181 -7.90 4.52 -0.70
CA LYS A 181 -8.58 3.24 -0.52
C LYS A 181 -8.90 2.99 0.94
N LYS A 182 -9.83 2.07 1.17
CA LYS A 182 -9.94 1.42 2.47
C LYS A 182 -9.12 0.14 2.40
N LEU A 183 -8.22 -0.10 3.33
CA LEU A 183 -7.41 -1.30 3.38
C LEU A 183 -7.88 -2.18 4.52
N PHE A 184 -8.25 -3.42 4.21
CA PHE A 184 -8.50 -4.45 5.22
C PHE A 184 -7.36 -5.47 5.16
N ASP A 185 -6.55 -5.51 6.20
CA ASP A 185 -5.36 -6.38 6.32
C ASP A 185 -5.51 -7.45 7.40
N GLY A 186 -6.62 -7.45 8.16
CA GLY A 186 -6.89 -8.41 9.22
C GLY A 186 -6.11 -8.16 10.51
N ALA A 187 -5.56 -6.96 10.71
CA ALA A 187 -4.94 -6.52 11.96
C ALA A 187 -5.98 -6.15 13.04
N ASP A 188 -5.50 -5.76 14.23
CA ASP A 188 -6.32 -5.32 15.37
C ASP A 188 -7.40 -6.35 15.78
N ASP A 189 -8.67 -5.98 15.60
CA ASP A 189 -9.85 -6.79 15.93
C ASP A 189 -10.28 -7.74 14.79
N GLY A 190 -9.58 -7.69 13.65
CA GLY A 190 -9.90 -8.48 12.46
C GLY A 190 -11.19 -8.05 11.75
N LEU A 191 -11.73 -6.86 12.05
CA LEU A 191 -12.99 -6.36 11.50
C LEU A 191 -12.85 -4.94 10.93
N THR A 192 -11.92 -4.16 11.46
CA THR A 192 -11.80 -2.74 11.15
C THR A 192 -10.82 -2.52 10.01
N PRO A 193 -11.24 -1.95 8.86
CA PRO A 193 -10.33 -1.50 7.84
C PRO A 193 -9.74 -0.13 8.19
N TYR A 194 -8.55 0.13 7.68
CA TYR A 194 -7.94 1.46 7.66
C TYR A 194 -8.48 2.28 6.48
N ASP A 195 -8.69 3.57 6.69
CA ASP A 195 -8.69 4.54 5.60
C ASP A 195 -7.23 4.84 5.23
N THR A 196 -6.85 4.65 3.96
CA THR A 196 -5.49 4.88 3.48
C THR A 196 -5.43 5.98 2.44
N ASN A 197 -4.41 6.83 2.59
CA ASN A 197 -4.06 7.87 1.62
C ASN A 197 -2.65 7.63 1.10
N ALA A 198 -2.51 7.35 -0.20
CA ALA A 198 -1.20 7.19 -0.81
C ALA A 198 -0.86 8.41 -1.67
N PHE A 199 0.28 9.03 -1.41
CA PHE A 199 0.94 9.95 -2.33
C PHE A 199 2.07 9.23 -3.05
N ILE A 200 2.04 9.26 -4.38
CA ILE A 200 2.97 8.53 -5.24
C ILE A 200 3.79 9.55 -6.02
N GLY A 201 5.08 9.60 -5.76
CA GLY A 201 5.99 10.52 -6.43
C GLY A 201 6.31 10.09 -7.87
N LYS A 202 7.13 10.91 -8.54
CA LYS A 202 7.57 10.63 -9.91
C LYS A 202 8.40 9.34 -9.96
N THR A 203 8.32 8.65 -11.10
CA THR A 203 9.16 7.48 -11.39
C THR A 203 10.62 7.82 -11.21
N ARG A 204 11.31 7.04 -10.38
CA ARG A 204 12.77 7.03 -10.29
C ARG A 204 13.29 5.99 -11.29
N PRO A 205 14.19 6.38 -12.21
CA PRO A 205 14.75 5.46 -13.18
C PRO A 205 15.61 4.39 -12.48
N ALA A 206 15.78 3.28 -13.20
CA ALA A 206 16.48 2.08 -12.78
C ALA A 206 18.00 2.33 -12.64
N GLU A 207 18.42 3.05 -11.60
CA GLU A 207 19.84 3.43 -11.37
C GLU A 207 20.21 3.53 -9.88
N ALA A 208 19.27 3.21 -8.97
CA ALA A 208 19.56 3.22 -7.54
C ALA A 208 20.62 2.16 -7.22
N LYS A 209 21.80 2.58 -6.74
CA LYS A 209 22.75 1.67 -6.11
C LYS A 209 22.07 1.10 -4.86
N PRO A 210 21.73 -0.19 -4.81
CA PRO A 210 21.25 -0.78 -3.57
C PRO A 210 22.34 -0.56 -2.51
N GLY A 211 21.96 -0.27 -1.26
CA GLY A 211 22.94 0.00 -0.21
C GLY A 211 24.04 -1.08 -0.20
N GLU A 212 25.30 -0.69 -0.05
CA GLU A 212 26.46 -1.59 -0.24
C GLU A 212 26.37 -2.88 0.59
N THR A 213 25.62 -2.83 1.70
CA THR A 213 25.39 -3.92 2.65
C THR A 213 24.22 -4.85 2.33
N LEU A 214 23.44 -4.63 1.26
CA LEU A 214 22.31 -5.49 0.88
C LEU A 214 22.81 -6.87 0.42
N LYS A 215 22.37 -7.93 1.09
CA LYS A 215 22.65 -9.33 0.73
C LYS A 215 21.59 -9.90 -0.22
N GLY A 216 22.01 -10.86 -1.04
CA GLY A 216 21.13 -11.62 -1.96
C GLY A 216 20.97 -10.96 -3.32
N ASP A 217 19.74 -10.97 -3.87
CA ASP A 217 19.43 -10.71 -5.28
C ASP A 217 19.38 -9.22 -5.68
N ARG A 218 20.19 -8.38 -5.04
CA ARG A 218 20.18 -6.90 -5.18
C ARG A 218 20.25 -6.38 -6.62
N ASP A 219 20.88 -7.11 -7.53
CA ASP A 219 21.03 -6.70 -8.93
C ASP A 219 19.71 -6.72 -9.70
N GLN A 220 18.71 -7.45 -9.21
CA GLN A 220 17.37 -7.49 -9.81
C GLN A 220 16.65 -6.15 -9.65
N LEU A 221 16.92 -5.40 -8.58
CA LEU A 221 16.31 -4.09 -8.33
C LEU A 221 16.85 -2.99 -9.25
N LYS A 222 18.10 -3.13 -9.72
CA LYS A 222 18.79 -2.12 -10.55
C LYS A 222 18.14 -1.89 -11.91
N LYS A 223 17.28 -2.80 -12.36
CA LYS A 223 16.64 -2.77 -13.69
C LYS A 223 15.18 -2.33 -13.65
N LEU A 224 14.67 -2.04 -12.46
CA LEU A 224 13.24 -1.81 -12.23
C LEU A 224 12.98 -0.33 -12.04
N SER A 225 11.87 0.14 -12.60
CA SER A 225 11.34 1.44 -12.21
C SER A 225 10.88 1.37 -10.76
N SER A 226 10.89 2.51 -10.09
CA SER A 226 10.41 2.62 -8.73
C SER A 226 9.76 3.96 -8.46
N TRP A 227 8.98 4.06 -7.40
CA TRP A 227 8.29 5.28 -6.98
C TRP A 227 8.47 5.49 -5.48
N PRO A 228 8.80 6.70 -5.02
CA PRO A 228 8.63 7.02 -3.62
C PRO A 228 7.12 7.11 -3.33
N VAL A 229 6.69 6.45 -2.26
CA VAL A 229 5.31 6.38 -1.81
C VAL A 229 5.27 6.81 -0.35
N THR A 230 4.34 7.70 -0.04
CA THR A 230 3.93 8.02 1.33
C THR A 230 2.52 7.49 1.52
N LEU A 231 2.33 6.62 2.50
CA LEU A 231 1.07 5.97 2.80
C LEU A 231 0.66 6.25 4.24
N SER A 232 -0.41 7.02 4.41
CA SER A 232 -0.93 7.39 5.73
C SER A 232 -2.16 6.55 6.07
N TYR A 233 -2.28 6.11 7.31
CA TYR A 233 -3.32 5.22 7.81
C TYR A 233 -4.21 5.93 8.83
N TYR A 234 -5.52 5.81 8.69
CA TYR A 234 -6.50 6.46 9.55
C TYR A 234 -7.52 5.42 10.07
N LYS A 235 -7.83 5.49 11.37
CA LYS A 235 -8.97 4.81 11.97
C LYS A 235 -10.15 5.78 12.12
N LYS A 236 -11.36 5.28 11.88
CA LYS A 236 -12.59 6.08 11.77
C LYS A 236 -12.98 6.83 13.06
N ASP A 237 -12.48 6.38 14.21
CA ASP A 237 -12.88 6.86 15.53
C ASP A 237 -11.74 7.56 16.31
N MET A 238 -10.67 8.01 15.62
CA MET A 238 -9.58 8.74 16.27
C MET A 238 -9.93 10.23 16.46
N PRO A 239 -9.84 10.77 17.69
CA PRO A 239 -10.02 12.20 17.93
C PRO A 239 -8.86 13.01 17.33
N GLY A 240 -9.19 14.11 16.65
CA GLY A 240 -8.24 14.94 15.90
C GLY A 240 -8.43 14.77 14.40
N GLU A 241 -9.40 15.50 13.84
CA GLU A 241 -9.71 15.43 12.41
C GLU A 241 -8.44 15.67 11.56
N GLY A 242 -8.06 14.66 10.78
CA GLY A 242 -7.03 14.77 9.75
C GLY A 242 -5.59 14.36 10.14
N VAL A 243 -5.36 13.79 11.32
CA VAL A 243 -4.04 13.21 11.68
C VAL A 243 -4.06 11.69 11.49
N PRO A 244 -3.10 11.11 10.74
CA PRO A 244 -3.01 9.67 10.61
C PRO A 244 -2.56 9.01 11.92
N GLU A 245 -3.03 7.78 12.17
CA GLU A 245 -2.54 6.93 13.25
C GLU A 245 -1.06 6.62 13.07
N TYR A 246 -0.66 6.32 11.83
CA TYR A 246 0.73 6.24 11.44
C TYR A 246 0.89 6.49 9.93
N GLU A 247 2.12 6.82 9.53
CA GLU A 247 2.51 7.00 8.15
C GLU A 247 3.72 6.13 7.82
N VAL A 248 3.73 5.56 6.62
CA VAL A 248 4.85 4.81 6.08
C VAL A 248 5.34 5.47 4.80
N VAL A 249 6.60 5.83 4.76
CA VAL A 249 7.29 6.27 3.54
C VAL A 249 8.19 5.14 3.07
N PHE A 250 8.15 4.85 1.78
CA PHE A 250 8.95 3.79 1.18
C PHE A 250 9.18 4.05 -0.31
N ARG A 251 10.21 3.43 -0.87
CA ARG A 251 10.34 3.29 -2.32
C ARG A 251 9.75 1.95 -2.74
N LEU A 252 8.79 1.99 -3.66
CA LEU A 252 8.13 0.82 -4.23
C LEU A 252 8.68 0.51 -5.61
N TYR A 253 9.17 -0.71 -5.81
CA TYR A 253 9.61 -1.23 -7.11
C TYR A 253 8.46 -1.85 -7.90
N GLU A 254 8.62 -1.87 -9.23
CA GLU A 254 7.63 -2.44 -10.16
C GLU A 254 7.23 -3.90 -9.91
N ASN A 255 8.07 -4.66 -9.21
CA ASN A 255 7.83 -6.06 -8.89
C ASN A 255 7.25 -6.28 -7.48
N GLY A 256 6.91 -5.21 -6.75
CA GLY A 256 6.29 -5.29 -5.42
C GLY A 256 7.26 -5.24 -4.23
N ILE A 257 8.57 -5.23 -4.46
CA ILE A 257 9.55 -5.06 -3.39
C ILE A 257 9.57 -3.60 -2.94
N SER A 258 9.80 -3.38 -1.65
CA SER A 258 9.97 -2.03 -1.10
C SER A 258 11.28 -1.86 -0.33
N ASP A 259 11.86 -0.67 -0.35
CA ASP A 259 12.99 -0.28 0.50
C ASP A 259 12.90 1.19 0.92
N GLU A 260 13.97 1.73 1.53
CA GLU A 260 14.00 3.10 2.07
C GLU A 260 12.84 3.38 3.05
N LEU A 261 12.51 2.41 3.92
CA LEU A 261 11.35 2.48 4.80
C LEU A 261 11.55 3.53 5.90
N ILE A 262 10.54 4.36 6.13
CA ILE A 262 10.39 5.23 7.29
C ILE A 262 8.98 5.02 7.86
N PHE A 263 8.89 4.78 9.16
CA PHE A 263 7.63 4.66 9.89
C PHE A 263 7.51 5.85 10.84
N ASP A 264 6.46 6.65 10.70
CA ASP A 264 6.13 7.75 11.59
C ASP A 264 4.86 7.41 12.37
N TYR A 265 5.01 7.13 13.67
CA TYR A 265 3.92 6.76 14.58
C TYR A 265 3.33 7.96 15.32
N GLY A 266 3.63 9.19 14.88
CA GLY A 266 3.19 10.39 15.57
C GLY A 266 4.09 10.79 16.74
N ASP A 267 4.41 9.86 17.65
CA ASP A 267 5.26 10.14 18.81
C ASP A 267 6.76 9.94 18.54
N PHE A 268 7.08 9.08 17.58
CA PHE A 268 8.44 8.75 17.20
C PHE A 268 8.50 8.25 15.75
N VAL A 269 9.70 8.29 15.21
CA VAL A 269 10.02 7.88 13.84
C VAL A 269 11.07 6.79 13.88
N MET A 270 10.86 5.75 13.08
CA MET A 270 11.79 4.66 12.85
C MET A 270 12.16 4.58 11.37
N SER A 271 13.34 4.06 11.08
CA SER A 271 13.78 3.70 9.74
C SER A 271 13.90 2.20 9.61
N GLY A 272 13.57 1.65 8.44
CA GLY A 272 13.75 0.25 8.09
C GLY A 272 14.77 0.11 6.97
N THR A 273 15.94 -0.43 7.28
CA THR A 273 16.99 -0.68 6.29
C THR A 273 16.86 -2.10 5.76
N LEU A 274 16.66 -2.25 4.44
CA LEU A 274 16.67 -3.55 3.78
C LEU A 274 18.07 -4.20 3.90
N LYS A 275 18.15 -5.36 4.55
CA LYS A 275 19.40 -6.10 4.80
C LYS A 275 19.56 -7.33 3.93
N THR A 276 18.47 -8.04 3.69
CA THR A 276 18.44 -9.24 2.87
C THR A 276 17.29 -9.14 1.89
N PHE A 277 17.54 -9.52 0.64
CA PHE A 277 16.53 -9.72 -0.39
C PHE A 277 16.84 -11.03 -1.12
N GLU A 278 15.90 -11.96 -1.08
CA GLU A 278 15.97 -13.27 -1.73
C GLU A 278 14.78 -13.42 -2.66
N LEU A 279 15.02 -13.78 -3.92
CA LEU A 279 13.97 -14.27 -4.80
C LEU A 279 13.53 -15.65 -4.36
N LEU A 280 12.21 -15.84 -4.30
CA LEU A 280 11.62 -17.14 -4.03
C LEU A 280 11.15 -17.75 -5.34
N LYS A 281 11.13 -19.08 -5.40
CA LYS A 281 10.63 -19.81 -6.56
C LYS A 281 9.14 -19.56 -6.73
N GLU A 282 8.74 -19.25 -7.95
CA GLU A 282 7.34 -19.14 -8.32
C GLU A 282 6.85 -20.47 -8.89
N THR A 283 5.62 -20.84 -8.55
CA THR A 283 4.94 -21.91 -9.27
C THR A 283 4.43 -21.35 -10.59
N PRO A 284 4.85 -21.89 -11.75
CA PRO A 284 4.29 -21.48 -13.03
C PRO A 284 2.79 -21.75 -13.06
N CYS A 285 2.05 -20.84 -13.69
CA CYS A 285 0.68 -21.12 -14.10
C CYS A 285 0.65 -22.37 -15.00
N LYS A 286 -0.26 -23.30 -14.70
CA LYS A 286 -0.50 -24.49 -15.52
C LYS A 286 -1.30 -24.17 -16.76
#